data_AF-A0A959C5M7-F1
#
_entry.id   AF-A0A959C5M7-F1
#
_cell.length_a   1.000
_cell.length_b   1.000
_cell.length_c   1.000
_cell.angle_alpha   90.00
_cell.angle_beta   90.00
_cell.angle_gamma   90.00
#
_symmetry.space_group_name_H-M   'P 1'
#
loop_
_entity.id
_entity.type
_entity.pdbx_description
1 polymer ?
#
loop_
_entity_poly.entity_id
_entity_poly.type
_entity_poly.pdbx_seq_one_letter_code
_entity_poly.pdbx_strand_id
1 'polypeptide(L)'
;LNFRGVKLGDVTGPYFAPDDKVDDRQVLGLRFARQQLEAGRRYKIPVITGNPAHFLGLQLAFGVEKDAIRILSVESSVLSGFDEQAYNLSEQMGASGLPVVWVGSQGAVDLLPGEQCFVLEIEALQNANLADVLYLHSRLSAEAYREDGSIVLVNMREGDTPGQVSIAPNPAKGLCHILYNAGKDGEVRIQLTDLRGVLVYESIATVTKGANSLPIRPSACASGLYLVKLNGQPAGKLIWQP
;
A
#
# COMPACT_ATOMS: atom_id res chain seq x y z
N LEU A 1 -42.70 -13.95 -7.85
CA LEU A 1 -42.16 -12.62 -8.16
C LEU A 1 -40.79 -12.83 -8.79
N ASN A 2 -40.61 -12.56 -10.08
CA ASN A 2 -39.34 -12.74 -10.79
C ASN A 2 -38.70 -11.36 -10.99
N PHE A 3 -37.54 -11.13 -10.40
CA PHE A 3 -36.74 -9.93 -10.66
C PHE A 3 -35.68 -10.26 -11.71
N ARG A 4 -35.75 -9.61 -12.87
CA ARG A 4 -34.66 -9.57 -13.87
C ARG A 4 -34.21 -8.11 -13.98
N GLY A 5 -33.04 -7.81 -13.45
CA GLY A 5 -32.36 -6.54 -13.73
C GLY A 5 -31.67 -6.65 -15.09
N VAL A 6 -32.14 -5.89 -16.07
CA VAL A 6 -31.45 -5.68 -17.35
C VAL A 6 -30.59 -4.43 -17.18
N LYS A 7 -29.27 -4.56 -17.32
CA LYS A 7 -28.37 -3.41 -17.45
C LYS A 7 -28.37 -2.96 -18.91
N LEU A 8 -29.05 -1.87 -19.21
CA LEU A 8 -28.81 -1.14 -20.47
C LEU A 8 -27.42 -0.51 -20.37
N GLY A 9 -26.46 -1.08 -21.09
CA GLY A 9 -25.15 -0.48 -21.25
C GLY A 9 -25.24 0.69 -22.22
N ASP A 10 -24.77 1.85 -21.80
CA ASP A 10 -24.34 2.88 -22.73
C ASP A 10 -23.14 2.34 -23.52
N VAL A 11 -23.30 2.27 -24.84
CA VAL A 11 -22.19 2.04 -25.77
C VAL A 11 -21.63 3.42 -26.11
N THR A 12 -20.62 3.84 -25.37
CA THR A 12 -19.72 4.90 -25.83
C THR A 12 -18.28 4.46 -25.56
N GLY A 13 -17.67 3.83 -26.57
CA GLY A 13 -16.22 3.91 -26.74
C GLY A 13 -15.86 5.30 -27.25
N PRO A 14 -14.71 5.83 -26.83
CA PRO A 14 -13.64 5.88 -27.82
C PRO A 14 -12.36 5.19 -27.35
N TYR A 15 -11.72 4.58 -28.34
CA TYR A 15 -10.33 4.19 -28.37
C TYR A 15 -9.45 5.41 -28.06
N PHE A 16 -8.87 5.44 -26.86
CA PHE A 16 -7.73 6.31 -26.55
C PHE A 16 -6.54 5.41 -26.27
N ALA A 17 -5.57 5.41 -27.19
CA ALA A 17 -4.21 5.03 -26.85
C ALA A 17 -3.78 5.93 -25.67
N PRO A 18 -3.20 5.39 -24.59
CA PRO A 18 -2.77 6.23 -23.49
C PRO A 18 -1.65 7.15 -24.02
N ASP A 19 -1.94 8.44 -24.00
CA ASP A 19 -0.94 9.48 -24.11
C ASP A 19 -0.03 9.33 -22.87
N ASP A 20 1.28 9.27 -23.06
CA ASP A 20 2.33 9.03 -22.03
C ASP A 20 2.46 10.20 -21.01
N LYS A 21 1.36 10.90 -20.71
CA LYS A 21 1.28 12.02 -19.78
C LYS A 21 -0.02 11.98 -18.97
N VAL A 22 -0.37 10.82 -18.42
CA VAL A 22 -1.23 10.80 -17.23
C VAL A 22 -0.48 11.57 -16.15
N ASP A 23 -1.03 12.70 -15.71
CA ASP A 23 -0.54 13.41 -14.53
C ASP A 23 -0.48 12.40 -13.37
N ASP A 24 0.73 12.02 -12.94
CA ASP A 24 1.00 11.06 -11.86
C ASP A 24 0.24 11.40 -10.55
N ARG A 25 -0.35 12.60 -10.46
CA ARG A 25 -1.22 13.07 -9.38
C ARG A 25 -2.62 12.45 -9.36
N GLN A 26 -3.05 11.74 -10.40
CA GLN A 26 -4.41 11.19 -10.53
C GLN A 26 -4.52 9.66 -10.40
N VAL A 27 -3.42 8.96 -10.11
CA VAL A 27 -3.43 7.49 -9.95
C VAL A 27 -3.10 7.13 -8.51
N LEU A 28 -3.86 6.23 -7.88
CA LEU A 28 -3.49 5.58 -6.64
C LEU A 28 -2.46 4.50 -6.95
N GLY A 29 -1.20 4.76 -6.62
CA GLY A 29 -0.13 3.83 -6.91
C GLY A 29 0.14 2.89 -5.75
N LEU A 30 -0.24 1.62 -5.87
CA LEU A 30 0.10 0.58 -4.91
C LEU A 30 1.49 0.00 -5.19
N ARG A 31 2.18 -0.44 -4.14
CA ARG A 31 3.49 -1.08 -4.23
C ARG A 31 3.62 -2.29 -3.32
N PHE A 32 4.42 -3.25 -3.76
CA PHE A 32 4.88 -4.37 -2.95
C PHE A 32 6.40 -4.51 -3.10
N ALA A 33 7.01 -5.18 -2.12
CA ALA A 33 8.45 -5.35 -2.05
C ALA A 33 8.94 -6.34 -3.12
N ARG A 34 10.14 -6.11 -3.66
CA ARG A 34 10.85 -7.16 -4.38
C ARG A 34 11.08 -8.35 -3.45
N GLN A 35 10.63 -9.53 -3.87
CA GLN A 35 10.75 -10.72 -3.05
C GLN A 35 10.88 -11.98 -3.91
N GLN A 36 11.91 -12.77 -3.61
CA GLN A 36 12.04 -14.12 -4.12
C GLN A 36 11.20 -15.07 -3.25
N LEU A 37 10.35 -15.85 -3.89
CA LEU A 37 9.52 -16.87 -3.25
C LEU A 37 10.19 -18.24 -3.38
N GLU A 38 10.15 -18.98 -2.28
CA GLU A 38 10.51 -20.39 -2.20
C GLU A 38 9.24 -21.25 -2.05
N ALA A 39 9.15 -22.34 -2.81
CA ALA A 39 8.01 -23.26 -2.81
C ALA A 39 7.72 -23.84 -1.42
N GLY A 40 6.44 -24.02 -1.11
CA GLY A 40 5.94 -24.56 0.16
C GLY A 40 5.97 -23.56 1.33
N ARG A 41 6.45 -22.32 1.12
CA ARG A 41 6.45 -21.29 2.16
C ARG A 41 5.26 -20.36 2.04
N ARG A 42 4.87 -19.81 3.19
CA ARG A 42 3.88 -18.74 3.28
C ARG A 42 4.54 -17.39 3.54
N TYR A 43 3.94 -16.35 2.99
CA TYR A 43 4.43 -14.99 3.12
C TYR A 43 3.28 -14.04 3.41
N LYS A 44 3.56 -13.01 4.21
CA LYS A 44 2.70 -11.84 4.33
C LYS A 44 3.28 -10.74 3.46
N ILE A 45 2.56 -10.36 2.42
CA ILE A 45 2.99 -9.35 1.45
C ILE A 45 2.26 -8.04 1.76
N PRO A 46 2.95 -7.05 2.36
CA PRO A 46 2.37 -5.73 2.54
C PRO A 46 2.22 -5.04 1.18
N VAL A 47 1.02 -4.59 0.88
CA VAL A 47 0.74 -3.70 -0.26
C VAL A 47 0.56 -2.30 0.31
N ILE A 48 1.51 -1.43 -0.02
CA ILE A 48 1.58 -0.05 0.49
C ILE A 48 1.14 0.95 -0.58
N THR A 49 0.83 2.17 -0.17
CA THR A 49 0.65 3.28 -1.11
C THR A 49 2.00 3.89 -1.51
N GLY A 50 2.12 4.32 -2.75
CA GLY A 50 3.31 4.91 -3.35
C GLY A 50 3.23 6.43 -3.49
N ASN A 51 2.06 7.00 -3.24
CA ASN A 51 1.72 8.42 -3.24
C ASN A 51 0.61 8.67 -2.20
N PRO A 52 0.39 9.93 -1.74
CA PRO A 52 -0.71 10.24 -0.84
C PRO A 52 -2.04 9.84 -1.47
N ALA A 53 -2.89 9.21 -0.68
CA ALA A 53 -4.18 8.68 -1.10
C ALA A 53 -5.27 9.13 -0.12
N HIS A 54 -6.38 9.60 -0.67
CA HIS A 54 -7.60 9.93 0.06
C HIS A 54 -8.77 9.33 -0.70
N PHE A 55 -9.45 8.32 -0.13
CA PHE A 55 -10.55 7.62 -0.80
C PHE A 55 -11.56 7.00 0.19
N LEU A 56 -12.83 7.00 -0.21
CA LEU A 56 -13.99 6.45 0.50
C LEU A 56 -14.37 5.04 0.02
N GLY A 57 -13.88 4.61 -1.13
CA GLY A 57 -14.15 3.27 -1.65
C GLY A 57 -13.04 2.77 -2.54
N LEU A 58 -13.01 1.46 -2.76
CA LEU A 58 -12.04 0.79 -3.61
C LEU A 58 -12.67 -0.41 -4.28
N GLN A 59 -12.38 -0.59 -5.57
CA GLN A 59 -12.54 -1.87 -6.25
C GLN A 59 -11.26 -2.23 -7.00
N LEU A 60 -10.84 -3.48 -6.94
CA LEU A 60 -9.75 -4.01 -7.75
C LEU A 60 -9.85 -5.53 -7.81
N ALA A 61 -9.05 -6.16 -8.66
CA ALA A 61 -8.85 -7.60 -8.60
C ALA A 61 -7.37 -7.94 -8.57
N PHE A 62 -6.97 -8.85 -7.69
CA PHE A 62 -5.62 -9.43 -7.72
C PHE A 62 -5.60 -10.62 -8.67
N GLY A 63 -4.69 -10.57 -9.64
CA GLY A 63 -4.35 -11.69 -10.50
C GLY A 63 -3.12 -12.41 -9.96
N VAL A 64 -3.09 -13.72 -10.16
CA VAL A 64 -1.95 -14.57 -9.78
C VAL A 64 -1.58 -15.51 -10.91
N GLU A 65 -0.30 -15.89 -10.97
CA GLU A 65 0.09 -17.06 -11.76
C GLU A 65 -0.33 -18.33 -11.01
N LYS A 66 -1.37 -18.98 -11.54
CA LYS A 66 -2.13 -20.06 -10.89
C LYS A 66 -1.29 -21.24 -10.37
N ASP A 67 -0.18 -21.53 -11.06
CA ASP A 67 0.69 -22.66 -10.73
C ASP A 67 1.85 -22.23 -9.81
N ALA A 68 2.02 -20.92 -9.57
CA ALA A 68 3.13 -20.35 -8.83
C ALA A 68 2.75 -19.91 -7.41
N ILE A 69 1.58 -19.28 -7.21
CA ILE A 69 1.12 -18.82 -5.88
C ILE A 69 -0.39 -19.01 -5.68
N ARG A 70 -0.81 -18.98 -4.42
CA ARG A 70 -2.21 -18.89 -3.99
C ARG A 70 -2.36 -17.82 -2.92
N ILE A 71 -3.40 -16.99 -3.01
CA ILE A 71 -3.77 -16.05 -1.95
C ILE A 71 -4.64 -16.80 -0.93
N LEU A 72 -4.26 -16.71 0.34
CA LEU A 72 -4.94 -17.32 1.49
C LEU A 72 -5.86 -16.35 2.21
N SER A 73 -5.48 -15.08 2.31
CA SER A 73 -6.29 -14.01 2.89
C SER A 73 -5.89 -12.64 2.36
N VAL A 74 -6.82 -11.69 2.50
CA VAL A 74 -6.57 -10.26 2.32
C VAL A 74 -6.96 -9.58 3.61
N GLU A 75 -6.05 -8.85 4.22
CA GLU A 75 -6.28 -8.14 5.48
C GLU A 75 -6.05 -6.64 5.28
N SER A 76 -6.81 -5.80 5.99
CA SER A 76 -6.51 -4.38 6.11
C SER A 76 -6.82 -3.90 7.52
N SER A 77 -5.86 -3.21 8.14
CA SER A 77 -6.03 -2.56 9.44
C SER A 77 -6.45 -1.09 9.34
N VAL A 78 -6.44 -0.52 8.12
CA VAL A 78 -6.70 0.90 7.86
C VAL A 78 -8.04 1.14 7.16
N LEU A 79 -8.54 0.14 6.44
CA LEU A 79 -9.85 0.19 5.78
C LEU A 79 -10.94 -0.23 6.77
N SER A 80 -11.73 0.73 7.26
CA SER A 80 -12.77 0.50 8.26
C SER A 80 -13.78 -0.55 7.81
N GLY A 81 -14.02 -1.57 8.63
CA GLY A 81 -14.99 -2.63 8.32
C GLY A 81 -14.57 -3.54 7.16
N PHE A 82 -13.28 -3.56 6.80
CA PHE A 82 -12.76 -4.53 5.84
C PHE A 82 -12.73 -5.92 6.49
N ASP A 83 -13.48 -6.86 5.93
CA ASP A 83 -13.57 -8.25 6.39
C ASP A 83 -13.68 -9.23 5.20
N GLU A 84 -14.00 -10.48 5.48
CA GLU A 84 -14.12 -11.54 4.46
C GLU A 84 -15.23 -11.29 3.42
N GLN A 85 -16.15 -10.33 3.65
CA GLN A 85 -17.15 -9.94 2.65
C GLN A 85 -16.58 -8.97 1.60
N ALA A 86 -15.42 -8.37 1.87
CA ALA A 86 -14.78 -7.43 0.96
C ALA A 86 -14.04 -8.12 -0.20
N TYR A 87 -13.87 -9.45 -0.18
CA TYR A 87 -13.18 -10.20 -1.24
C TYR A 87 -13.73 -11.61 -1.42
N ASN A 88 -13.41 -12.26 -2.55
CA ASN A 88 -13.86 -13.63 -2.81
C ASN A 88 -12.74 -14.57 -3.27
N LEU A 89 -12.17 -15.34 -2.32
CA LEU A 89 -11.09 -16.29 -2.58
C LEU A 89 -11.42 -17.37 -3.60
N SER A 90 -12.69 -17.74 -3.78
CA SER A 90 -13.06 -18.78 -4.75
C SER A 90 -12.84 -18.33 -6.20
N GLU A 91 -12.83 -17.02 -6.45
CA GLU A 91 -12.66 -16.43 -7.78
C GLU A 91 -11.20 -16.17 -8.16
N GLN A 92 -10.24 -16.39 -7.24
CA GLN A 92 -8.83 -16.07 -7.52
C GLN A 92 -8.25 -16.80 -8.75
N MET A 93 -8.80 -17.98 -9.07
CA MET A 93 -8.44 -18.80 -10.23
C MET A 93 -9.40 -18.62 -11.41
N GLY A 94 -10.45 -17.83 -11.22
CA GLY A 94 -11.47 -17.52 -12.20
C GLY A 94 -11.01 -16.46 -13.19
N ALA A 95 -11.84 -16.21 -14.21
CA ALA A 95 -11.52 -15.27 -15.28
C ALA A 95 -11.42 -13.80 -14.82
N SER A 96 -11.77 -13.49 -13.57
CA SER A 96 -11.68 -12.15 -12.97
C SER A 96 -10.47 -11.94 -12.07
N GLY A 97 -9.73 -13.00 -11.71
CA GLY A 97 -8.87 -12.96 -10.53
C GLY A 97 -9.68 -12.79 -9.23
N LEU A 98 -8.99 -12.53 -8.12
CA LEU A 98 -9.56 -12.31 -6.79
C LEU A 98 -10.17 -10.90 -6.70
N PRO A 99 -11.49 -10.72 -6.79
CA PRO A 99 -12.09 -9.40 -6.68
C PRO A 99 -12.04 -8.92 -5.24
N VAL A 100 -11.80 -7.62 -5.07
CA VAL A 100 -11.86 -6.89 -3.81
C VAL A 100 -12.74 -5.67 -4.02
N VAL A 101 -13.73 -5.48 -3.15
CA VAL A 101 -14.62 -4.31 -3.13
C VAL A 101 -14.77 -3.86 -1.69
N TRP A 102 -14.54 -2.57 -1.45
CA TRP A 102 -14.66 -1.97 -0.13
C TRP A 102 -15.29 -0.58 -0.21
N VAL A 103 -16.11 -0.26 0.79
CA VAL A 103 -16.69 1.07 1.01
C VAL A 103 -16.49 1.44 2.48
N GLY A 104 -15.96 2.63 2.73
CA GLY A 104 -15.66 3.14 4.06
C GLY A 104 -16.93 3.42 4.88
N SER A 105 -17.19 2.55 5.86
CA SER A 105 -18.30 2.72 6.79
C SER A 105 -18.12 3.88 7.78
N GLN A 106 -16.88 4.36 7.96
CA GLN A 106 -16.52 5.46 8.87
C GLN A 106 -15.99 6.71 8.13
N GLY A 107 -16.19 6.80 6.80
CA GLY A 107 -15.68 7.88 5.97
C GLY A 107 -14.43 7.49 5.17
N ALA A 108 -13.83 8.49 4.51
CA ALA A 108 -12.64 8.28 3.70
C ALA A 108 -11.41 7.93 4.54
N VAL A 109 -10.50 7.16 3.94
CA VAL A 109 -9.20 6.85 4.51
C VAL A 109 -8.13 7.78 3.91
N ASP A 110 -7.28 8.31 4.77
CA ASP A 110 -6.06 9.02 4.39
C ASP A 110 -4.85 8.10 4.57
N LEU A 111 -4.16 7.80 3.48
CA LEU A 111 -2.91 7.04 3.48
C LEU A 111 -1.79 7.89 2.91
N LEU A 112 -0.69 7.96 3.64
CA LEU A 112 0.56 8.55 3.17
C LEU A 112 1.39 7.50 2.44
N PRO A 113 2.27 7.92 1.50
CA PRO A 113 3.15 6.98 0.83
C PRO A 113 3.99 6.20 1.86
N GLY A 114 4.12 4.89 1.65
CA GLY A 114 4.73 3.97 2.60
C GLY A 114 3.71 3.29 3.53
N GLU A 115 2.51 3.85 3.71
CA GLU A 115 1.50 3.25 4.58
C GLU A 115 0.83 2.05 3.90
N GLN A 116 0.64 1.00 4.70
CA GLN A 116 0.04 -0.26 4.28
C GLN A 116 -1.46 -0.07 4.01
N CYS A 117 -1.88 -0.45 2.80
CA CYS A 117 -3.28 -0.52 2.41
C CYS A 117 -3.83 -1.94 2.66
N PHE A 118 -3.08 -2.97 2.25
CA PHE A 118 -3.41 -4.38 2.43
C PHE A 118 -2.24 -5.20 2.96
N VAL A 119 -2.55 -6.37 3.51
CA VAL A 119 -1.63 -7.50 3.62
C VAL A 119 -2.25 -8.67 2.87
N LEU A 120 -1.51 -9.22 1.91
CA LEU A 120 -1.87 -10.48 1.27
C LEU A 120 -1.12 -11.61 1.98
N GLU A 121 -1.82 -12.55 2.61
CA GLU A 121 -1.19 -13.82 2.97
C GLU A 121 -1.20 -14.73 1.75
N ILE A 122 -0.02 -15.18 1.34
CA ILE A 122 0.14 -16.04 0.15
C ILE A 122 0.89 -17.32 0.51
N GLU A 123 0.62 -18.38 -0.25
CA GLU A 123 1.42 -19.59 -0.30
C GLU A 123 2.13 -19.67 -1.66
N ALA A 124 3.44 -19.89 -1.64
CA ALA A 124 4.21 -20.15 -2.85
C ALA A 124 4.14 -21.64 -3.20
N LEU A 125 3.62 -21.95 -4.39
CA LEU A 125 3.53 -23.31 -4.93
C LEU A 125 4.81 -23.69 -5.71
N GLN A 126 5.53 -22.68 -6.21
CA GLN A 126 6.80 -22.83 -6.91
C GLN A 126 7.78 -21.72 -6.49
N ASN A 127 9.05 -21.92 -6.84
CA ASN A 127 10.04 -20.85 -6.73
C ASN A 127 9.74 -19.79 -7.81
N ALA A 128 9.53 -18.55 -7.42
CA ALA A 128 9.19 -17.47 -8.35
C ALA A 128 9.61 -16.10 -7.81
N ASN A 129 9.82 -15.12 -8.69
CA ASN A 129 9.87 -13.74 -8.26
C ASN A 129 8.44 -13.23 -8.12
N LEU A 130 8.12 -12.60 -6.98
CA LEU A 130 6.76 -12.11 -6.67
C LEU A 130 6.22 -11.18 -7.77
N ALA A 131 7.06 -10.34 -8.35
CA ALA A 131 6.66 -9.39 -9.38
C ALA A 131 6.17 -10.04 -10.69
N ASP A 132 6.57 -11.28 -10.94
CA ASP A 132 6.17 -12.03 -12.14
C ASP A 132 4.85 -12.78 -11.92
N VAL A 133 4.40 -12.94 -10.67
CA VAL A 133 3.31 -13.86 -10.30
C VAL A 133 2.16 -13.22 -9.54
N LEU A 134 2.27 -11.94 -9.17
CA LEU A 134 1.21 -11.15 -8.53
C LEU A 134 1.01 -9.83 -9.28
N TYR A 135 -0.21 -9.57 -9.74
CA TYR A 135 -0.53 -8.38 -10.54
C TYR A 135 -1.97 -7.90 -10.26
N LEU A 136 -2.34 -6.72 -10.80
CA LEU A 136 -3.75 -6.32 -10.86
C LEU A 136 -4.39 -6.91 -12.11
N HIS A 137 -5.46 -7.67 -11.92
CA HIS A 137 -6.18 -8.31 -13.00
C HIS A 137 -7.02 -7.28 -13.76
N SER A 138 -6.98 -7.29 -15.10
CA SER A 138 -7.54 -6.21 -15.95
C SER A 138 -9.05 -6.31 -16.21
N ARG A 139 -9.69 -7.45 -15.90
CA ARG A 139 -11.14 -7.63 -16.14
C ARG A 139 -12.02 -6.80 -15.22
N LEU A 140 -11.53 -6.45 -14.04
CA LEU A 140 -12.15 -5.47 -13.14
C LEU A 140 -11.25 -4.23 -13.16
N SER A 141 -11.80 -3.09 -13.60
CA SER A 141 -11.07 -1.82 -13.54
C SER A 141 -10.70 -1.53 -12.10
N ALA A 142 -9.40 -1.34 -11.83
CA ALA A 142 -8.91 -1.04 -10.50
C ALA A 142 -9.08 0.45 -10.22
N GLU A 143 -9.93 0.78 -9.26
CA GLU A 143 -10.46 2.13 -9.05
C GLU A 143 -10.62 2.42 -7.54
N ALA A 144 -10.27 3.64 -7.15
CA ALA A 144 -10.58 4.21 -5.85
C ALA A 144 -11.59 5.36 -6.03
N TYR A 145 -12.50 5.50 -5.08
CA TYR A 145 -13.59 6.47 -5.12
C TYR A 145 -13.36 7.53 -4.04
N ARG A 146 -13.44 8.81 -4.40
CA ARG A 146 -13.37 9.92 -3.44
C ARG A 146 -14.74 10.28 -2.89
N GLU A 147 -14.76 11.11 -1.85
CA GLU A 147 -16.00 11.59 -1.22
C GLU A 147 -16.88 12.41 -2.18
N ASP A 148 -16.27 13.11 -3.14
CA ASP A 148 -16.98 13.85 -4.20
C ASP A 148 -17.51 12.95 -5.33
N GLY A 149 -17.31 11.63 -5.22
CA GLY A 149 -17.71 10.64 -6.21
C GLY A 149 -16.74 10.51 -7.40
N SER A 150 -15.65 11.28 -7.44
CA SER A 150 -14.64 11.15 -8.49
C SER A 150 -13.88 9.83 -8.38
N ILE A 151 -13.51 9.29 -9.54
CA ILE A 151 -12.78 8.03 -9.69
C ILE A 151 -11.28 8.33 -9.87
N VAL A 152 -10.45 7.59 -9.16
CA VAL A 152 -9.00 7.58 -9.24
C VAL A 152 -8.59 6.19 -9.69
N LEU A 153 -7.84 6.08 -10.79
CA LEU A 153 -7.36 4.77 -11.24
C LEU A 153 -6.34 4.21 -10.25
N VAL A 154 -6.30 2.89 -10.12
CA VAL A 154 -5.36 2.19 -9.25
C VAL A 154 -4.36 1.43 -10.12
N ASN A 155 -3.07 1.59 -9.82
CA ASN A 155 -2.04 0.73 -10.38
C ASN A 155 -1.30 0.01 -9.25
N MET A 156 -0.57 -1.04 -9.60
CA MET A 156 0.29 -1.75 -8.67
C MET A 156 1.60 -2.09 -9.37
N ARG A 157 2.72 -1.91 -8.67
CA ARG A 157 4.04 -2.26 -9.19
C ARG A 157 4.97 -2.74 -8.09
N GLU A 158 5.98 -3.51 -8.47
CA GLU A 158 7.14 -3.71 -7.60
C GLU A 158 7.80 -2.36 -7.31
N GLY A 159 8.22 -2.15 -6.07
CA GLY A 159 9.04 -1.00 -5.72
C GLY A 159 9.74 -1.19 -4.39
N ASP A 160 10.66 -0.29 -4.08
CA ASP A 160 11.26 -0.23 -2.75
C ASP A 160 10.14 0.09 -1.74
N THR A 161 9.67 -0.94 -1.05
CA THR A 161 8.90 -0.75 0.18
C THR A 161 9.91 -0.40 1.26
N PRO A 162 9.77 0.74 1.95
CA PRO A 162 10.52 0.97 3.18
C PRO A 162 10.27 -0.26 4.07
N GLY A 163 11.32 -1.03 4.37
CA GLY A 163 11.19 -2.26 5.15
C GLY A 163 10.36 -1.97 6.40
N GLN A 164 9.27 -2.72 6.60
CA GLN A 164 8.19 -2.47 7.57
C GLN A 164 8.60 -1.49 8.68
N VAL A 165 8.32 -0.21 8.46
CA VAL A 165 8.68 0.84 9.40
C VAL A 165 7.53 1.00 10.38
N SER A 166 7.82 0.87 11.66
CA SER A 166 6.89 1.30 12.71
C SER A 166 7.55 2.32 13.59
N ILE A 167 6.77 3.28 14.08
CA ILE A 167 7.26 4.39 14.88
C ILE A 167 6.62 4.30 16.25
N ALA A 168 7.45 4.20 17.30
CA ALA A 168 6.96 4.02 18.67
C ALA A 168 7.81 4.79 19.70
N PRO A 169 7.21 5.45 20.71
CA PRO A 169 5.77 5.74 20.79
C PRO A 169 5.34 6.73 19.70
N ASN A 170 4.08 6.66 19.29
CA ASN A 170 3.44 7.61 18.39
C ASN A 170 1.98 7.82 18.85
N PRO A 171 1.60 8.98 19.42
CA PRO A 171 2.38 10.22 19.53
C PRO A 171 3.64 10.11 20.39
N ALA A 172 4.68 10.85 20.01
CA ALA A 172 5.99 10.85 20.66
C ALA A 172 6.18 12.06 21.57
N LYS A 173 6.82 11.84 22.73
CA LYS A 173 7.16 12.88 23.71
C LYS A 173 8.67 12.94 23.93
N GLY A 174 9.34 13.88 23.27
CA GLY A 174 10.79 14.10 23.36
C GLY A 174 11.70 13.01 22.77
N LEU A 175 11.21 11.78 22.59
CA LEU A 175 11.90 10.66 21.95
C LEU A 175 10.90 9.71 21.28
N CYS A 176 11.22 9.23 20.09
CA CYS A 176 10.62 8.03 19.50
C CYS A 176 11.68 7.16 18.82
N HIS A 177 11.27 5.96 18.43
CA HIS A 177 12.08 5.01 17.71
C HIS A 177 11.43 4.67 16.38
N ILE A 178 12.21 4.70 15.31
CA ILE A 178 11.88 3.97 14.07
C ILE A 178 12.34 2.53 14.27
N LEU A 179 11.38 1.60 14.32
CA LEU A 179 11.64 0.19 14.18
C LEU A 179 11.70 -0.14 12.69
N TYR A 180 12.87 -0.54 12.22
CA TYR A 180 13.18 -0.73 10.81
C TYR A 180 13.84 -2.10 10.59
N ASN A 181 13.29 -2.90 9.68
CA ASN A 181 13.90 -4.17 9.29
C ASN A 181 14.77 -3.99 8.04
N ALA A 182 16.09 -3.96 8.23
CA ALA A 182 17.04 -3.74 7.16
C ALA A 182 17.32 -5.04 6.40
N GLY A 183 17.29 -5.00 5.07
CA GLY A 183 17.62 -6.16 4.24
C GLY A 183 19.12 -6.54 4.25
N LYS A 184 19.99 -5.60 4.62
CA LYS A 184 21.45 -5.74 4.68
C LYS A 184 22.05 -4.71 5.65
N ASP A 185 23.31 -4.92 6.01
CA ASP A 185 24.09 -3.93 6.76
C ASP A 185 24.31 -2.67 5.90
N GLY A 186 24.33 -1.49 6.52
CA GLY A 186 24.59 -0.24 5.82
C GLY A 186 24.21 1.01 6.61
N GLU A 187 24.04 2.12 5.91
CA GLU A 187 23.58 3.38 6.48
C GLU A 187 22.17 3.72 5.99
N VAL A 188 21.38 4.34 6.86
CA VAL A 188 20.05 4.84 6.58
C VAL A 188 19.98 6.31 6.95
N ARG A 189 19.61 7.15 5.99
CA ARG A 189 19.30 8.56 6.18
C ARG A 189 17.85 8.70 6.64
N ILE A 190 17.65 9.14 7.87
CA ILE A 190 16.34 9.42 8.48
C ILE A 190 16.04 10.90 8.30
N GLN A 191 14.84 11.23 7.83
CA GLN A 191 14.40 12.60 7.62
C GLN A 191 12.99 12.79 8.15
N LEU A 192 12.72 13.94 8.78
CA LEU A 192 11.37 14.38 9.08
C LEU A 192 11.06 15.63 8.26
N THR A 193 9.90 15.65 7.61
CA THR A 193 9.39 16.85 6.96
C THR A 193 8.05 17.26 7.54
N ASP A 194 7.75 18.56 7.54
CA ASP A 194 6.39 19.04 7.79
C ASP A 194 5.45 18.64 6.63
N LEU A 195 4.16 18.94 6.75
CA LEU A 195 3.15 18.63 5.72
C LEU A 195 3.34 19.43 4.41
N ARG A 196 4.16 20.50 4.43
CA ARG A 196 4.54 21.27 3.24
C ARG A 196 5.80 20.71 2.58
N GLY A 197 6.39 19.65 3.15
CA GLY A 197 7.61 19.02 2.67
C GLY A 197 8.90 19.69 3.14
N VAL A 198 8.83 20.66 4.05
CA VAL A 198 10.02 21.33 4.61
C VAL A 198 10.73 20.38 5.55
N LEU A 199 12.03 20.14 5.32
CA LEU A 199 12.88 19.32 6.18
C LEU A 199 13.07 20.00 7.54
N VAL A 200 12.71 19.30 8.62
CA VAL A 200 12.82 19.80 10.01
C VAL A 200 13.79 19.01 10.87
N TYR A 201 14.15 17.79 10.45
CA TYR A 201 15.11 16.93 11.12
C TYR A 201 15.78 16.01 10.11
N GLU A 202 17.06 15.75 10.29
CA GLU A 202 17.83 14.78 9.51
C GLU A 202 18.91 14.13 10.37
N SER A 203 19.08 12.82 10.21
CA SER A 203 20.18 12.07 10.82
C SER A 203 20.57 10.87 9.96
N ILE A 204 21.82 10.43 10.08
CA ILE A 204 22.29 9.17 9.49
C ILE A 204 22.47 8.16 10.62
N ALA A 205 21.99 6.94 10.42
CA ALA A 205 22.17 5.83 11.35
C ALA A 205 22.73 4.60 10.64
N THR A 206 23.67 3.92 11.27
CA THR A 206 24.12 2.60 10.82
C THR A 206 23.10 1.55 11.22
N VAL A 207 22.79 0.65 10.29
CA VAL A 207 21.88 -0.49 10.48
C VAL A 207 22.61 -1.79 10.22
N THR A 208 22.23 -2.82 10.96
CA THR A 208 22.59 -4.21 10.66
C THR A 208 21.41 -4.90 10.01
N LYS A 209 21.66 -5.90 9.16
CA LYS A 209 20.63 -6.76 8.58
C LYS A 209 19.71 -7.29 9.69
N GLY A 210 18.40 -7.22 9.46
CA GLY A 210 17.38 -7.58 10.44
C GLY A 210 16.79 -6.37 11.16
N ALA A 211 16.24 -6.60 12.36
CA ALA A 211 15.54 -5.57 13.12
C ALA A 211 16.49 -4.53 13.72
N ASN A 212 16.19 -3.26 13.51
CA ASN A 212 16.90 -2.10 14.06
C ASN A 212 15.92 -1.20 14.80
N SER A 213 16.41 -0.50 15.82
CA SER A 213 15.68 0.54 16.55
C SER A 213 16.47 1.84 16.49
N LEU A 214 15.96 2.80 15.72
CA LEU A 214 16.65 4.05 15.40
C LEU A 214 16.04 5.19 16.23
N PRO A 215 16.76 5.72 17.24
CA PRO A 215 16.22 6.77 18.09
C PRO A 215 16.13 8.09 17.33
N ILE A 216 15.01 8.79 17.51
CA ILE A 216 14.78 10.14 16.99
C ILE A 216 14.48 11.08 18.14
N ARG A 217 15.26 12.16 18.22
CA ARG A 217 15.06 13.26 19.17
C ARG A 217 15.15 14.59 18.44
N PRO A 218 14.10 15.02 17.72
CA PRO A 218 14.07 16.31 17.08
C PRO A 218 14.00 17.41 18.16
N SER A 219 15.11 18.12 18.37
CA SER A 219 15.23 19.13 19.43
C SER A 219 14.49 20.44 19.11
N ALA A 220 14.14 20.68 17.84
CA ALA A 220 13.57 21.94 17.37
C ALA A 220 12.21 21.78 16.64
N CYS A 221 11.57 20.60 16.72
CA CYS A 221 10.27 20.38 16.10
C CYS A 221 9.14 20.90 17.00
N ALA A 222 8.28 21.77 16.47
CA ALA A 222 7.02 22.14 17.12
C ALA A 222 6.09 20.92 17.25
N SER A 223 5.09 21.00 18.14
CA SER A 223 4.04 19.97 18.18
C SER A 223 3.32 19.88 16.84
N GLY A 224 3.10 18.67 16.33
CA GLY A 224 2.42 18.50 15.04
C GLY A 224 2.64 17.14 14.38
N LEU A 225 2.09 17.02 13.17
CA LEU A 225 2.25 15.85 12.32
C LEU A 225 3.44 16.03 11.37
N TYR A 226 4.33 15.05 11.34
CA TYR A 226 5.52 15.01 10.50
C TYR A 226 5.54 13.76 9.63
N LEU A 227 6.03 13.90 8.40
CA LEU A 227 6.31 12.78 7.50
C LEU A 227 7.71 12.27 7.78
N VAL A 228 7.82 10.97 8.04
CA VAL A 228 9.10 10.27 8.19
C VAL A 228 9.54 9.77 6.82
N LYS A 229 10.80 9.98 6.48
CA LYS A 229 11.43 9.38 5.29
C LYS A 229 12.69 8.63 5.67
N LEU A 230 12.92 7.51 5.01
CA LEU A 230 14.18 6.76 5.04
C LEU A 230 14.81 6.80 3.64
N ASN A 231 16.05 7.25 3.53
CA ASN A 231 16.77 7.41 2.26
C ASN A 231 15.98 8.22 1.21
N GLY A 232 15.28 9.27 1.65
CA GLY A 232 14.43 10.10 0.79
C GLY A 232 13.06 9.48 0.46
N GLN A 233 12.83 8.21 0.78
CA GLN A 233 11.56 7.52 0.55
C GLN A 233 10.62 7.69 1.76
N PRO A 234 9.35 8.09 1.56
CA PRO A 234 8.34 8.12 2.62
C PRO A 234 8.25 6.78 3.35
N ALA A 235 8.23 6.82 4.68
CA ALA A 235 8.37 5.66 5.55
C ALA A 235 7.31 5.60 6.67
N GLY A 236 6.60 6.69 6.96
CA GLY A 236 5.54 6.71 7.95
C GLY A 236 5.22 8.11 8.45
N LYS A 237 4.43 8.18 9.52
CA LYS A 237 4.03 9.44 10.16
C LYS A 237 4.40 9.48 11.63
N LEU A 238 4.81 10.64 12.09
CA LEU A 238 5.16 10.92 13.48
C LEU A 238 4.30 12.08 13.98
N ILE A 239 3.48 11.82 15.00
CA ILE A 239 2.80 12.85 15.78
C ILE A 239 3.76 13.24 16.89
N TRP A 240 4.35 14.43 16.81
CA TRP A 240 5.32 14.95 17.77
C TRP A 240 4.64 15.85 18.80
N GLN A 241 4.95 15.63 20.08
CA GLN A 241 4.45 16.38 21.23
C GLN A 241 5.62 16.58 22.22
N PRO A 242 6.53 17.53 21.97
CA PRO A 242 7.74 17.73 22.77
C PRO A 242 7.45 18.05 24.23
#